data_AF-A0ABD6Y611-F1
#
_entry.id   AF-A0ABD6Y611-F1
#
_cell.length_a   1.000
_cell.length_b   1.000
_cell.length_c   1.000
_cell.angle_alpha   90.00
_cell.angle_beta   90.00
_cell.angle_gamma   90.00
#
_symmetry.space_group_name_H-M   'P 1'
#
loop_
_entity.id
_entity.type
_entity.pdbx_description
1 polymer ?
#
loop_
_entity_poly.entity_id
_entity_poly.type
_entity_poly.pdbx_seq_one_letter_code
_entity_poly.pdbx_strand_id
1 'polypeptide(L)'
;MTTKVNNGVIDVLLDRSLDMGLSFIDQGKFESREELGDLFDEVYPWDVDDEEKSELVQELLDEGYIEPSPDHDEIDCLQIVDDHLYAHYRDIEAMESFQCLIYDKGEKNFLLGFSTFGWLYIDGAIDLATGTVGYYNDNEDIYTPVGNLRDEDVEMLSEVIQDNDWSIDYECTVKRENKVAA
;
A
#
# COMPACT_ATOMS: atom_id res chain seq x y z
N MET A 1 10.24 34.23 0.69
CA MET A 1 10.96 33.08 0.11
C MET A 1 10.09 31.87 0.38
N THR A 2 9.36 31.41 -0.62
CA THR A 2 8.55 30.20 -0.53
C THR A 2 9.50 29.02 -0.70
N THR A 3 9.76 28.32 0.40
CA THR A 3 10.42 27.02 0.42
C THR A 3 9.58 26.08 -0.43
N LYS A 4 10.10 25.71 -1.61
CA LYS A 4 9.58 24.56 -2.35
C LYS A 4 9.85 23.34 -1.47
N VAL A 5 8.81 22.82 -0.84
CA VAL A 5 8.82 21.50 -0.21
C VAL A 5 8.91 20.50 -1.36
N ASN A 6 9.84 19.55 -1.28
CA ASN A 6 10.19 18.64 -2.36
C ASN A 6 9.24 17.42 -2.30
N ASN A 7 8.17 17.51 -3.08
CA ASN A 7 7.08 16.54 -3.21
C ASN A 7 7.47 15.29 -4.03
N GLY A 8 8.55 14.58 -3.68
CA GLY A 8 9.13 13.53 -4.52
C GLY A 8 8.54 12.12 -4.32
N VAL A 9 8.89 11.47 -3.21
CA VAL A 9 8.47 10.08 -2.89
C VAL A 9 7.74 9.99 -1.56
N ILE A 10 8.07 10.78 -0.54
CA ILE A 10 7.28 10.79 0.72
C ILE A 10 5.87 11.33 0.48
N ASP A 11 5.74 12.43 -0.26
CA ASP A 11 4.41 12.93 -0.62
C ASP A 11 3.66 11.96 -1.52
N VAL A 12 4.37 11.26 -2.41
CA VAL A 12 3.78 10.19 -3.23
C VAL A 12 3.44 8.96 -2.37
N LEU A 13 4.17 8.64 -1.32
CA LEU A 13 3.85 7.57 -0.37
C LEU A 13 2.69 7.95 0.55
N LEU A 14 2.51 9.23 0.86
CA LEU A 14 1.39 9.74 1.63
C LEU A 14 0.13 9.88 0.77
N ASP A 15 0.29 10.34 -0.47
CA ASP A 15 -0.80 10.45 -1.45
C ASP A 15 -1.18 9.05 -1.93
N ARG A 16 -0.20 8.20 -2.26
CA ARG A 16 -0.38 6.78 -2.53
C ARG A 16 -0.42 5.93 -1.27
N SER A 17 -0.46 6.44 -0.05
CA SER A 17 -0.96 5.58 1.06
C SER A 17 -2.46 5.34 0.86
N LEU A 18 -3.10 6.14 0.00
CA LEU A 18 -4.39 5.82 -0.60
C LEU A 18 -4.31 4.68 -1.63
N ASP A 19 -3.13 4.34 -2.18
CA ASP A 19 -2.93 3.55 -3.41
C ASP A 19 -1.74 2.53 -3.44
N MET A 20 -0.94 2.32 -2.39
CA MET A 20 0.28 1.47 -2.40
C MET A 20 0.00 0.08 -1.85
N GLY A 21 -0.92 -0.61 -2.53
CA GLY A 21 -1.35 -1.98 -2.21
C GLY A 21 -2.73 -2.07 -1.54
N LEU A 22 -3.48 -0.96 -1.41
CA LEU A 22 -4.86 -0.90 -0.89
C LEU A 22 -5.79 -0.07 -1.80
N SER A 23 -5.42 0.05 -3.08
CA SER A 23 -6.13 0.86 -4.07
C SER A 23 -7.41 0.16 -4.47
N PHE A 24 -8.51 0.41 -3.76
CA PHE A 24 -9.83 0.23 -4.32
C PHE A 24 -10.05 1.33 -5.35
N ILE A 25 -9.74 1.02 -6.61
CA ILE A 25 -10.06 1.91 -7.73
C ILE A 25 -11.56 1.77 -7.98
N ASP A 26 -12.32 2.84 -7.78
CA ASP A 26 -13.71 2.92 -8.22
C ASP A 26 -13.74 2.75 -9.74
N GLN A 27 -14.20 1.59 -10.18
CA GLN A 27 -14.36 1.24 -11.59
C GLN A 27 -15.65 1.84 -12.15
N GLY A 28 -16.59 2.15 -11.27
CA GLY A 28 -17.83 2.80 -11.62
C GLY A 28 -18.99 2.29 -10.80
N LYS A 29 -20.10 3.02 -10.97
CA LYS A 29 -21.39 2.66 -10.41
C LYS A 29 -22.20 1.86 -11.42
N PHE A 30 -22.92 0.85 -10.94
CA PHE A 30 -23.90 0.10 -11.73
C PHE A 30 -25.32 0.29 -11.17
N GLU A 31 -26.33 0.18 -12.03
CA GLU A 31 -27.75 0.11 -11.65
C GLU A 31 -28.37 -1.25 -12.00
N SER A 32 -27.63 -2.10 -12.72
CA SER A 32 -28.07 -3.43 -13.14
C SER A 32 -26.94 -4.45 -13.18
N ARG A 33 -27.28 -5.73 -13.19
CA ARG A 33 -26.33 -6.84 -13.34
C ARG A 33 -25.57 -6.80 -14.67
N GLU A 34 -26.21 -6.34 -15.75
CA GLU A 34 -25.61 -6.23 -17.07
C GLU A 34 -24.47 -5.20 -17.06
N GLU A 35 -24.72 -4.02 -16.49
CA GLU A 35 -23.70 -2.96 -16.33
C GLU A 35 -22.52 -3.40 -15.44
N LEU A 36 -22.78 -4.18 -14.38
CA LEU A 36 -21.72 -4.75 -13.55
C LEU A 36 -20.83 -5.73 -14.35
N GLY A 37 -21.43 -6.54 -15.24
CA GLY A 37 -20.69 -7.44 -16.12
C GLY A 37 -19.81 -6.69 -17.13
N ASP A 38 -20.28 -5.56 -17.66
CA ASP A 38 -19.49 -4.72 -18.57
C ASP A 38 -18.31 -4.06 -17.83
N LEU A 39 -18.51 -3.57 -16.60
CA LEU A 39 -17.42 -3.05 -15.76
C LEU A 39 -16.39 -4.14 -15.45
N PHE A 40 -16.84 -5.38 -15.23
CA PHE A 40 -15.96 -6.52 -15.02
C PHE A 40 -15.06 -6.79 -16.24
N ASP A 41 -15.58 -6.66 -17.47
CA ASP A 41 -14.78 -6.83 -18.70
C ASP A 41 -13.73 -5.72 -18.88
N GLU A 42 -14.02 -4.49 -18.44
CA GLU A 42 -13.05 -3.38 -18.48
C GLU A 42 -11.89 -3.61 -17.49
N VAL A 43 -12.21 -4.22 -16.36
CA VAL A 43 -11.31 -4.46 -15.23
C VAL A 43 -10.48 -5.72 -15.45
N TYR A 44 -11.08 -6.78 -16.00
CA TYR A 44 -10.51 -8.10 -16.20
C TYR A 44 -10.64 -8.49 -17.71
N PRO A 45 -9.79 -7.94 -18.60
CA PRO A 45 -10.03 -7.96 -20.06
C PRO A 45 -9.70 -9.30 -20.77
N TRP A 46 -9.62 -10.41 -20.04
CA TRP A 46 -9.27 -11.72 -20.62
C TRP A 46 -10.51 -12.53 -21.01
N ASP A 47 -10.32 -13.51 -21.89
CA ASP A 47 -11.36 -14.36 -22.49
C ASP A 47 -11.99 -15.34 -21.46
N VAL A 48 -12.71 -14.83 -20.46
CA VAL A 48 -13.68 -15.61 -19.67
C VAL A 48 -14.94 -15.76 -20.51
N ASP A 49 -15.50 -16.98 -20.63
CA ASP A 49 -16.75 -17.15 -21.38
C ASP A 49 -17.96 -16.58 -20.63
N ASP A 50 -19.04 -16.29 -21.36
CA ASP A 50 -20.23 -15.62 -20.80
C ASP A 50 -20.91 -16.40 -19.66
N GLU A 51 -20.77 -17.73 -19.62
CA GLU A 51 -21.37 -18.58 -18.58
C GLU A 51 -20.56 -18.47 -17.29
N GLU A 52 -19.24 -18.64 -17.37
CA GLU A 52 -18.31 -18.44 -16.26
C GLU A 52 -18.38 -17.02 -15.69
N LYS A 53 -18.42 -16.00 -16.56
CA LYS A 53 -18.59 -14.60 -16.15
C LYS A 53 -19.89 -14.38 -15.38
N SER A 54 -20.99 -14.97 -15.85
CA SER A 54 -22.27 -14.84 -15.17
C SER A 54 -22.25 -15.47 -13.77
N GLU A 55 -21.52 -16.57 -13.58
CA GLU A 55 -21.33 -17.20 -12.27
C GLU A 55 -20.51 -16.31 -11.33
N LEU A 56 -19.39 -15.74 -11.80
CA LEU A 56 -18.56 -14.82 -11.02
C LEU A 56 -19.32 -13.56 -10.61
N VAL A 57 -20.11 -12.96 -11.50
CA VAL A 57 -20.95 -11.81 -11.15
C VAL A 57 -21.98 -12.16 -10.07
N GLN A 58 -22.51 -13.39 -10.08
CA GLN A 58 -23.45 -13.84 -9.05
C GLN A 58 -22.75 -13.99 -7.69
N GLU A 59 -21.57 -14.59 -7.67
CA GLU A 59 -20.77 -14.75 -6.46
C GLU A 59 -20.43 -13.38 -5.83
N LEU A 60 -20.08 -12.38 -6.65
CA LEU A 60 -19.75 -11.04 -6.18
C LEU A 60 -20.95 -10.33 -5.56
N LEU A 61 -22.14 -10.52 -6.13
CA LEU A 61 -23.39 -9.97 -5.60
C LEU A 61 -23.83 -10.65 -4.29
N ASP A 62 -23.54 -11.95 -4.15
CA ASP A 62 -23.96 -12.74 -2.98
C ASP A 62 -23.03 -12.54 -1.79
N GLU A 63 -21.71 -12.53 -2.01
CA GLU A 63 -20.68 -12.47 -0.97
C GLU A 63 -20.14 -11.05 -0.74
N GLY A 64 -20.38 -10.13 -1.67
CA GLY A 64 -19.91 -8.74 -1.61
C GLY A 64 -18.41 -8.55 -1.86
N TYR A 65 -17.67 -9.64 -2.10
CA TYR A 65 -16.26 -9.61 -2.50
C TYR A 65 -15.88 -10.90 -3.27
N ILE A 66 -14.89 -10.80 -4.17
CA ILE A 66 -14.22 -11.94 -4.83
C ILE A 66 -12.71 -11.68 -4.88
N GLU A 67 -11.91 -12.72 -4.60
CA GLU A 67 -10.45 -12.73 -4.77
C GLU A 67 -10.09 -13.41 -6.11
N PRO A 68 -9.55 -12.68 -7.11
CA PRO A 68 -9.08 -13.26 -8.37
C PRO A 68 -7.76 -14.04 -8.21
N SER A 69 -7.32 -14.64 -9.32
CA SER A 69 -6.17 -15.56 -9.39
C SER A 69 -4.90 -15.04 -8.70
N PRO A 70 -4.13 -15.90 -8.01
CA PRO A 70 -2.95 -15.51 -7.20
C PRO A 70 -1.69 -15.14 -8.00
N ASP A 71 -1.82 -14.77 -9.29
CA ASP A 71 -0.67 -14.37 -10.10
C ASP A 71 -0.27 -12.91 -9.82
N HIS A 72 1.03 -12.67 -9.69
CA HIS A 72 1.62 -11.47 -9.06
C HIS A 72 1.41 -10.13 -9.79
N ASP A 73 0.74 -10.11 -10.94
CA ASP A 73 0.58 -8.94 -11.80
C ASP A 73 -0.90 -8.53 -12.04
N GLU A 74 -1.86 -9.15 -11.33
CA GLU A 74 -3.31 -8.96 -11.56
C GLU A 74 -4.07 -8.44 -10.31
N ILE A 75 -5.34 -8.08 -10.50
CA ILE A 75 -6.24 -7.57 -9.45
C ILE A 75 -6.38 -8.61 -8.34
N ASP A 76 -6.20 -8.17 -7.10
CA ASP A 76 -6.23 -8.97 -5.88
C ASP A 76 -7.64 -9.17 -5.31
N CYS A 77 -8.51 -8.16 -5.38
CA CYS A 77 -9.92 -8.35 -5.06
C CYS A 77 -10.86 -7.41 -5.81
N LEU A 78 -12.11 -7.85 -5.99
CA LEU A 78 -13.22 -7.01 -6.43
C LEU A 78 -14.24 -6.92 -5.31
N GLN A 79 -14.80 -5.72 -5.10
CA GLN A 79 -15.75 -5.47 -4.02
C GLN A 79 -16.89 -4.55 -4.46
N ILE A 80 -18.09 -4.80 -3.94
CA ILE A 80 -19.25 -3.93 -4.13
C ILE A 80 -19.56 -3.16 -2.84
N VAL A 81 -19.63 -1.83 -2.94
CA VAL A 81 -20.10 -0.96 -1.85
C VAL A 81 -21.07 0.08 -2.42
N ASP A 82 -22.31 0.11 -1.91
CA ASP A 82 -23.34 1.08 -2.32
C ASP A 82 -23.56 1.17 -3.86
N ASP A 83 -23.59 0.02 -4.54
CA ASP A 83 -23.69 -0.14 -6.01
C ASP A 83 -22.46 0.36 -6.81
N HIS A 84 -21.32 0.58 -6.16
CA HIS A 84 -20.04 0.85 -6.82
C HIS A 84 -19.17 -0.41 -6.84
N LEU A 85 -18.52 -0.67 -7.98
CA LEU A 85 -17.50 -1.72 -8.12
C LEU A 85 -16.13 -1.10 -7.85
N TYR A 86 -15.39 -1.71 -6.94
CA TYR A 86 -14.01 -1.37 -6.69
C TYR A 86 -13.10 -2.53 -7.05
N ALA A 87 -11.98 -2.23 -7.72
CA ALA A 87 -10.91 -3.19 -7.99
C ALA A 87 -9.70 -2.87 -7.12
N HIS A 88 -9.18 -3.89 -6.46
CA HIS A 88 -8.01 -3.85 -5.60
C HIS A 88 -6.84 -4.52 -6.30
N TYR A 89 -5.69 -3.86 -6.39
CA TYR A 89 -4.49 -4.41 -7.02
C TYR A 89 -3.42 -4.69 -5.98
N ARG A 90 -2.82 -5.89 -6.05
CA ARG A 90 -1.67 -6.26 -5.21
C ARG A 90 -0.39 -5.71 -5.84
N ASP A 91 -0.16 -4.40 -5.73
CA ASP A 91 1.10 -3.78 -6.17
C ASP A 91 2.20 -4.08 -5.13
N ILE A 92 2.87 -5.23 -5.29
CA ILE A 92 4.09 -5.58 -4.53
C ILE A 92 5.31 -4.89 -5.13
N GLU A 93 5.22 -4.24 -6.30
CA GLU A 93 6.34 -3.48 -6.87
C GLU A 93 6.65 -2.23 -6.04
N ALA A 94 5.62 -1.65 -5.41
CA ALA A 94 5.78 -0.72 -4.29
C ALA A 94 6.76 -1.24 -3.23
N MET A 95 6.76 -2.56 -2.97
CA MET A 95 7.65 -3.18 -1.99
C MET A 95 9.11 -3.22 -2.43
N GLU A 96 9.39 -3.22 -3.75
CA GLU A 96 10.75 -3.09 -4.29
C GLU A 96 11.40 -1.75 -3.96
N SER A 97 10.58 -0.74 -3.60
CA SER A 97 11.07 0.57 -3.17
C SER A 97 11.62 0.55 -1.74
N PHE A 98 11.24 -0.44 -0.93
CA PHE A 98 11.74 -0.59 0.44
C PHE A 98 12.99 -1.46 0.44
N GLN A 99 14.02 -0.96 1.09
CA GLN A 99 15.39 -1.42 0.87
C GLN A 99 16.05 -1.92 2.15
N CYS A 100 15.45 -1.63 3.32
CA CYS A 100 16.10 -1.89 4.60
C CYS A 100 15.07 -2.02 5.72
N LEU A 101 15.02 -3.17 6.39
CA LEU A 101 14.29 -3.34 7.64
C LEU A 101 15.19 -2.98 8.82
N ILE A 102 14.88 -1.86 9.48
CA ILE A 102 15.63 -1.32 10.60
C ILE A 102 14.94 -1.68 11.91
N TYR A 103 15.61 -2.38 12.80
CA TYR A 103 15.11 -2.65 14.15
C TYR A 103 15.55 -1.55 15.13
N ASP A 104 14.59 -0.79 15.64
CA ASP A 104 14.79 0.20 16.70
C ASP A 104 14.75 -0.47 18.08
N LYS A 105 15.92 -0.64 18.69
CA LYS A 105 16.07 -1.21 20.04
C LYS A 105 15.47 -0.34 21.14
N GLY A 106 15.29 0.96 20.89
CA GLY A 106 14.73 1.91 21.85
C GLY A 106 13.26 1.63 22.11
N GLU A 107 12.45 1.67 21.05
CA GLU A 107 11.02 1.40 21.10
C GLU A 107 10.67 -0.09 20.93
N LYS A 108 11.65 -0.93 20.58
CA LYS A 108 11.50 -2.37 20.26
C LYS A 108 10.51 -2.59 19.12
N ASN A 109 10.68 -1.84 18.04
CA ASN A 109 9.84 -1.92 16.87
C ASN A 109 10.65 -1.71 15.58
N PHE A 110 9.99 -1.74 14.43
CA PHE A 110 10.65 -1.68 13.13
C PHE A 110 10.38 -0.39 12.38
N LEU A 111 11.39 0.04 11.62
CA LEU A 111 11.26 1.05 10.58
C LEU A 111 11.54 0.40 9.22
N LEU A 112 10.66 0.64 8.25
CA LEU A 112 10.89 0.30 6.84
C LEU A 112 11.61 1.46 6.15
N GLY A 113 12.90 1.29 5.87
CA GLY A 113 13.74 2.25 5.19
C GLY A 113 13.63 2.15 3.66
N PHE A 114 13.62 3.30 3.00
CA PHE A 114 13.60 3.42 1.55
C PHE A 114 14.42 4.63 1.08
N SER A 115 14.79 4.64 -0.20
CA SER A 115 15.40 5.80 -0.83
C SER A 115 14.34 6.66 -1.52
N THR A 116 14.17 7.89 -1.05
CA THR A 116 13.22 8.89 -1.58
C THR A 116 13.52 9.33 -3.01
N PHE A 117 14.71 9.02 -3.55
CA PHE A 117 15.08 9.40 -4.92
C PHE A 117 15.81 8.27 -5.68
N GLY A 118 15.75 7.02 -5.21
CA GLY A 118 16.41 5.86 -5.85
C GLY A 118 17.94 5.86 -5.76
N TRP A 119 18.50 6.40 -4.66
CA TRP A 119 19.94 6.42 -4.38
C TRP A 119 20.36 5.21 -3.54
N LEU A 120 21.67 5.05 -3.37
CA LEU A 120 22.30 3.97 -2.59
C LEU A 120 22.21 4.14 -1.06
N TYR A 121 21.46 5.14 -0.57
CA TYR A 121 21.35 5.43 0.86
C TYR A 121 19.88 5.61 1.26
N ILE A 122 19.59 5.28 2.52
CA ILE A 122 18.25 5.33 3.11
C ILE A 122 18.03 6.74 3.64
N ASP A 123 17.08 7.48 3.04
CA ASP A 123 16.73 8.84 3.45
C ASP A 123 15.24 9.04 3.76
N GLY A 124 14.44 7.98 3.64
CA GLY A 124 13.06 7.89 4.10
C GLY A 124 12.82 6.65 4.94
N ALA A 125 11.87 6.72 5.87
CA ALA A 125 11.41 5.56 6.62
C ALA A 125 9.92 5.64 7.01
N ILE A 126 9.30 4.47 7.15
CA ILE A 126 8.00 4.28 7.80
C ILE A 126 8.25 3.67 9.18
N ASP A 127 7.75 4.30 10.25
CA ASP A 127 7.75 3.75 11.60
C ASP A 127 6.50 2.88 11.81
N LEU A 128 6.67 1.56 11.80
CA LEU A 128 5.54 0.61 11.90
C LEU A 128 4.84 0.64 13.25
N ALA A 129 5.47 1.20 14.29
CA ALA A 129 4.84 1.33 15.60
C ALA A 129 3.73 2.40 15.63
N THR A 130 3.93 3.45 14.82
CA THR A 130 3.15 4.68 14.88
C THR A 130 2.45 5.00 13.57
N GLY A 131 2.76 4.26 12.51
CA GLY A 131 2.28 4.52 11.17
C GLY A 131 2.82 5.79 10.54
N THR A 132 3.80 6.44 11.14
CA THR A 132 4.33 7.70 10.59
C THR A 132 5.30 7.41 9.45
N VAL A 133 5.29 8.24 8.42
CA VAL A 133 6.31 8.25 7.35
C VAL A 133 7.06 9.57 7.39
N GLY A 134 8.38 9.52 7.12
CA GLY A 134 9.21 10.70 7.22
C GLY A 134 10.63 10.51 6.74
N TYR A 135 11.44 11.53 6.96
CA TYR A 135 12.86 11.52 6.60
C TYR A 135 13.66 10.73 7.62
N TYR A 136 14.61 9.94 7.13
CA TYR A 136 15.56 9.20 7.96
C TYR A 136 16.99 9.68 7.65
N ASN A 137 17.78 9.93 8.69
CA ASN A 137 19.21 10.21 8.56
C ASN A 137 19.98 8.99 9.06
N ASP A 138 20.47 8.19 8.11
CA ASP A 138 21.19 6.94 8.34
C ASP A 138 22.56 7.11 9.02
N ASN A 139 23.15 8.30 8.97
CA ASN A 139 24.43 8.58 9.62
C ASN A 139 24.29 8.84 11.12
N GLU A 140 23.12 9.34 11.54
CA GLU A 140 22.88 9.77 12.93
C GLU A 140 21.75 9.00 13.63
N ASP A 141 21.10 8.09 12.91
CA ASP A 141 19.90 7.35 13.33
C ASP A 141 18.78 8.28 13.78
N ILE A 142 18.54 9.36 13.02
CA ILE A 142 17.51 10.35 13.32
C ILE A 142 16.34 10.18 12.36
N TYR A 143 15.16 9.98 12.93
CA TYR A 143 13.89 9.93 12.21
C TYR A 143 13.08 11.20 12.45
N THR A 144 12.64 11.86 11.39
CA THR A 144 11.77 13.04 11.43
C THR A 144 10.46 12.73 10.71
N PRO A 145 9.36 12.46 11.44
CA PRO A 145 8.10 12.14 10.82
C PRO A 145 7.50 13.38 10.13
N VAL A 146 6.89 13.16 8.96
CA VAL A 146 6.34 14.21 8.09
C VAL A 146 4.83 14.05 7.94
N GLY A 147 4.32 12.82 7.95
CA GLY A 147 2.91 12.51 7.90
C GLY A 147 2.61 11.13 8.49
N ASN A 148 1.35 10.73 8.41
CA ASN A 148 0.88 9.43 8.85
C ASN A 148 0.34 8.65 7.65
N LEU A 149 0.61 7.36 7.62
CA LEU A 149 -0.15 6.38 6.87
C LEU A 149 -1.47 6.09 7.61
N ARG A 150 -2.39 5.37 6.97
CA ARG A 150 -3.56 4.82 7.65
C ARG A 150 -3.16 3.59 8.45
N ASP A 151 -3.93 3.28 9.48
CA ASP A 151 -3.68 2.11 10.33
C ASP A 151 -3.70 0.81 9.51
N GLU A 152 -4.61 0.71 8.54
CA GLU A 152 -4.77 -0.44 7.62
C GLU A 152 -3.51 -0.66 6.75
N ASP A 153 -2.90 0.42 6.24
CA ASP A 153 -1.67 0.35 5.44
C ASP A 153 -0.49 -0.21 6.26
N VAL A 154 -0.45 0.15 7.55
CA VAL A 154 0.59 -0.27 8.48
C VAL A 154 0.42 -1.74 8.87
N GLU A 155 -0.83 -2.18 9.06
CA GLU A 155 -1.16 -3.58 9.31
C GLU A 155 -0.74 -4.45 8.10
N MET A 156 -1.12 -4.06 6.89
CA MET A 156 -0.74 -4.76 5.67
C MET A 156 0.78 -4.83 5.48
N LEU A 157 1.50 -3.70 5.63
CA LEU A 157 2.98 -3.70 5.55
C LEU A 157 3.60 -4.63 6.60
N SER A 158 3.00 -4.68 7.80
CA SER A 158 3.47 -5.57 8.87
C SER A 158 3.22 -7.05 8.56
N GLU A 159 2.12 -7.39 7.90
CA GLU A 159 1.83 -8.75 7.41
C GLU A 159 2.79 -9.15 6.29
N VAL A 160 3.01 -8.29 5.30
CA VAL A 160 3.93 -8.56 4.18
C VAL A 160 5.37 -8.84 4.68
N ILE A 161 5.85 -8.05 5.64
CA ILE A 161 7.17 -8.29 6.28
C ILE A 161 7.23 -9.66 6.95
N GLN A 162 6.15 -10.06 7.65
CA GLN A 162 6.08 -11.34 8.35
C GLN A 162 5.99 -12.52 7.38
N ASP A 163 5.15 -12.41 6.36
CA ASP A 163 4.90 -13.48 5.38
C ASP A 163 6.10 -13.71 4.45
N ASN A 164 6.87 -12.66 4.17
CA ASN A 164 8.08 -12.75 3.34
C ASN A 164 9.37 -13.01 4.14
N ASP A 165 9.27 -13.22 5.45
CA ASP A 165 10.40 -13.48 6.36
C ASP A 165 11.59 -12.52 6.16
N TRP A 166 11.30 -11.21 6.13
CA TRP A 166 12.35 -10.21 5.92
C TRP A 166 13.34 -10.23 7.09
N SER A 167 14.61 -10.51 6.78
CA SER A 167 15.68 -10.44 7.76
C SER A 167 15.95 -8.99 8.17
N ILE A 168 16.22 -8.75 9.44
CA ILE A 168 16.69 -7.44 9.93
C ILE A 168 18.02 -7.09 9.23
N ASP A 169 18.01 -6.00 8.47
CA ASP A 169 19.21 -5.49 7.80
C ASP A 169 20.10 -4.70 8.77
N TYR A 170 19.47 -3.98 9.70
CA TYR A 170 20.15 -3.03 10.57
C TYR A 170 19.50 -2.91 11.96
N GLU A 171 20.31 -2.79 13.02
CA GLU A 171 19.83 -2.61 14.40
C GLU A 171 20.44 -1.38 15.09
N CYS A 172 19.63 -0.39 15.45
CA CYS A 172 20.09 0.83 16.12
C CYS A 172 19.15 1.30 17.24
N THR A 173 19.37 2.52 17.74
CA THR A 173 18.42 3.20 18.63
C THR A 173 18.06 4.50 17.96
N VAL A 174 16.83 4.57 17.46
CA VAL A 174 16.38 5.68 16.61
C VAL A 174 15.98 6.87 17.48
N LYS A 175 16.53 8.03 17.18
CA LYS A 175 16.11 9.31 17.76
C LYS A 175 14.99 9.90 16.92
N ARG A 176 13.89 10.29 17.54
CA ARG A 176 12.75 10.92 16.85
C ARG A 176 12.76 12.43 17.07
N GLU A 177 12.80 13.21 16.00
CA GLU A 177 12.76 14.67 16.05
C GLU A 177 11.38 15.18 15.58
N ASN A 178 10.78 16.08 16.35
CA ASN A 178 9.41 16.58 16.17
C ASN A 178 8.31 15.52 16.40
N LYS A 179 7.06 15.99 16.47
CA LYS A 179 5.86 15.16 16.50
C LYS A 179 4.91 15.65 15.41
N VAL A 180 4.38 14.73 14.62
CA VAL A 180 3.25 15.04 13.73
C VAL A 180 2.03 15.30 14.63
N ALA A 181 1.26 16.35 14.34
CA ALA A 181 -0.01 16.56 15.03
C ALA A 181 -1.00 15.49 14.56
N ALA A 182 -1.60 14.78 15.51
CA ALA A 182 -2.69 13.84 15.25
C ALA A 182 -3.95 14.56 14.76
#